data_AF-A0A5C5SQ03-F1
#
_entry.id   AF-A0A5C5SQ03-F1
#
_cell.length_a   1.000
_cell.length_b   1.000
_cell.length_c   1.000
_cell.angle_alpha   90.00
_cell.angle_beta   90.00
_cell.angle_gamma   90.00
#
_symmetry.space_group_name_H-M   'P 1'
#
loop_
_entity.id
_entity.type
_entity.pdbx_description
1 polymer ?
#
loop_
_entity_poly.entity_id
_entity_poly.type
_entity_poly.pdbx_seq_one_letter_code
_entity_poly.pdbx_strand_id
1 'polypeptide(L)'
;MRNKKVLLMMEIAIFAALAFVLDFISFRMPQGGSVSLVMIPIVLIAFRRGVGAGVLTGLLVGLLQIVSGFISVAPLSFGFVVMQVILDYLLAYGVVGLAGIMRGKYLQHAKAKQTGKMLIAVVAGVLIASALRYLVHVITGVLFFGMFAEGNVVIYSVVYNATYMIPVFLLAAFVCAALFAAAPKLVDAET
;
A
#
# COMPACT_ATOMS: atom_id res chain seq x y z
N MET A 1 25.19 -10.68 6.02
CA MET A 1 25.52 -9.63 7.03
C MET A 1 25.42 -10.20 8.44
N ARG A 2 26.32 -9.82 9.36
CA ARG A 2 26.39 -10.43 10.72
C ARG A 2 25.25 -9.98 11.66
N ASN A 3 24.61 -8.84 11.40
CA ASN A 3 23.51 -8.31 12.22
C ASN A 3 22.17 -8.29 11.45
N LYS A 4 21.28 -9.23 11.76
CA LYS A 4 19.96 -9.37 11.13
C LYS A 4 19.04 -8.17 11.39
N LYS A 5 19.19 -7.46 12.51
CA LYS A 5 18.38 -6.27 12.83
C LYS A 5 18.74 -5.09 11.93
N VAL A 6 20.04 -4.86 11.72
CA VAL A 6 20.52 -3.80 10.80
C VAL A 6 20.08 -4.09 9.37
N LEU A 7 20.20 -5.35 8.92
CA LEU A 7 19.69 -5.75 7.60
C LEU A 7 18.18 -5.46 7.44
N LEU A 8 17.37 -5.80 8.45
CA LEU A 8 15.93 -5.50 8.43
C LEU A 8 15.65 -4.00 8.31
N MET A 9 16.35 -3.17 9.10
CA MET A 9 16.20 -1.72 9.04
C MET A 9 16.59 -1.16 7.67
N MET A 10 17.68 -1.65 7.07
CA MET A 10 18.10 -1.25 5.73
C MET A 10 17.08 -1.65 4.67
N GLU A 11 16.55 -2.88 4.71
CA GLU A 11 15.51 -3.29 3.77
C GLU A 11 14.27 -2.40 3.89
N ILE A 12 13.78 -2.15 5.10
CA ILE A 12 12.63 -1.25 5.32
C ILE A 12 12.89 0.14 4.73
N ALA A 13 14.08 0.72 4.97
CA ALA A 13 14.44 2.02 4.43
C ALA A 13 14.52 2.03 2.89
N ILE A 14 15.13 1.00 2.29
CA ILE A 14 15.26 0.87 0.83
C ILE A 14 13.88 0.69 0.18
N PHE A 15 13.03 -0.18 0.72
CA PHE A 15 11.68 -0.40 0.18
C PHE A 15 10.79 0.83 0.36
N ALA A 16 10.94 1.58 1.46
CA ALA A 16 10.23 2.84 1.66
C ALA A 16 10.67 3.91 0.65
N ALA A 17 11.98 4.09 0.46
CA ALA A 17 12.52 5.01 -0.53
C ALA A 17 12.10 4.62 -1.97
N LEU A 18 12.12 3.33 -2.30
CA LEU A 18 11.66 2.83 -3.59
C LEU A 18 10.18 3.13 -3.81
N ALA A 19 9.32 2.85 -2.82
CA ALA A 19 7.90 3.18 -2.88
C ALA A 19 7.67 4.67 -3.08
N PHE A 20 8.40 5.52 -2.37
CA PHE A 20 8.33 6.96 -2.53
C PHE A 20 8.72 7.41 -3.93
N VAL A 21 9.84 6.92 -4.48
CA VAL A 21 10.28 7.25 -5.86
C VAL A 21 9.27 6.77 -6.90
N LEU A 22 8.68 5.59 -6.69
CA LEU A 22 7.64 5.07 -7.58
C LEU A 22 6.33 5.86 -7.55
N ASP A 23 6.12 6.74 -6.58
CA ASP A 23 4.94 7.61 -6.55
C ASP A 23 5.04 8.80 -7.52
N PHE A 24 6.25 9.15 -7.96
CA PHE A 24 6.47 10.23 -8.94
C PHE A 24 5.93 9.89 -10.33
N ILE A 25 5.79 8.61 -10.66
CA ILE A 25 5.24 8.11 -11.93
C ILE A 25 3.75 7.79 -11.84
N SER A 26 3.05 8.40 -10.89
CA SER A 26 1.61 8.16 -10.66
C SER A 26 0.71 9.00 -11.55
N PHE A 27 -0.45 8.45 -11.89
CA PHE A 27 -1.53 9.21 -12.51
C PHE A 27 -2.45 9.77 -11.41
N ARG A 28 -2.45 11.09 -11.23
CA ARG A 28 -3.19 11.77 -10.16
C ARG A 28 -4.64 12.03 -10.55
N MET A 29 -5.54 11.83 -9.60
CA MET A 29 -6.97 12.10 -9.77
C MET A 29 -7.31 13.54 -9.32
N PRO A 30 -8.39 14.16 -9.87
CA PRO A 30 -8.68 15.58 -9.64
C PRO A 30 -8.95 15.96 -8.18
N GLN A 31 -9.61 15.10 -7.40
CA GLN A 31 -9.98 15.34 -5.99
C GLN A 31 -9.10 14.52 -5.04
N GLY A 32 -7.84 14.28 -5.43
CA GLY A 32 -6.91 13.47 -4.66
C GLY A 32 -7.02 11.98 -4.95
N GLY A 33 -6.03 11.22 -4.48
CA GLY A 33 -5.81 9.84 -4.90
C GLY A 33 -5.01 9.76 -6.21
N SER A 34 -4.40 8.60 -6.44
CA SER A 34 -3.61 8.36 -7.65
C SER A 34 -3.57 6.88 -7.99
N VAL A 35 -3.41 6.58 -9.29
CA VAL A 35 -2.98 5.27 -9.75
C VAL A 35 -1.46 5.24 -9.67
N SER A 36 -0.92 4.69 -8.57
CA SER A 36 0.51 4.64 -8.29
C SER A 36 1.03 3.23 -8.04
N LEU A 37 2.35 3.08 -8.09
CA LEU A 37 3.06 1.82 -7.86
C LEU A 37 3.52 1.63 -6.40
N VAL A 38 3.12 2.53 -5.50
CA VAL A 38 3.58 2.60 -4.10
C VAL A 38 3.30 1.32 -3.31
N MET A 39 2.19 0.64 -3.61
CA MET A 39 1.82 -0.59 -2.89
C MET A 39 2.80 -1.74 -3.17
N ILE A 40 3.46 -1.76 -4.32
CA ILE A 40 4.31 -2.88 -4.73
C ILE A 40 5.48 -3.06 -3.75
N PRO A 41 6.34 -2.06 -3.47
CA PRO A 41 7.43 -2.24 -2.51
C PRO A 41 6.96 -2.60 -1.10
N ILE A 42 5.83 -2.03 -0.64
CA ILE A 42 5.27 -2.31 0.68
C ILE A 42 4.80 -3.78 0.77
N VAL A 43 4.14 -4.29 -0.26
CA VAL A 43 3.72 -5.70 -0.33
C VAL A 43 4.93 -6.62 -0.39
N LEU A 44 5.95 -6.29 -1.20
CA LEU A 44 7.17 -7.10 -1.32
C LEU A 44 7.85 -7.30 0.04
N ILE A 45 8.06 -6.22 0.80
CA ILE A 45 8.68 -6.32 2.13
C ILE A 45 7.75 -6.99 3.15
N ALA A 46 6.42 -6.83 3.03
CA ALA A 46 5.45 -7.52 3.89
C ALA A 46 5.48 -9.03 3.70
N PHE A 47 5.64 -9.52 2.47
CA PHE A 47 5.82 -10.95 2.19
C PHE A 47 7.22 -11.43 2.59
N ARG A 48 8.26 -10.62 2.38
CA ARG A 48 9.64 -10.98 2.74
C ARG A 48 9.83 -11.09 4.26
N ARG A 49 9.51 -10.02 4.99
CA ARG A 49 9.83 -9.83 6.42
C ARG A 49 8.60 -9.88 7.35
N GLY A 50 7.40 -10.02 6.80
CA GLY A 50 6.15 -10.11 7.57
C GLY A 50 5.45 -8.77 7.77
N VAL A 51 4.27 -8.83 8.39
CA VAL A 51 3.37 -7.69 8.57
C VAL A 51 4.03 -6.48 9.22
N GLY A 52 4.80 -6.69 10.31
CA GLY A 52 5.43 -5.57 11.03
C GLY A 52 6.37 -4.74 10.16
N ALA A 53 7.18 -5.39 9.31
CA ALA A 53 8.05 -4.70 8.37
C ALA A 53 7.27 -3.99 7.27
N GLY A 54 6.20 -4.62 6.75
CA GLY A 54 5.27 -4.01 5.80
C GLY A 54 4.63 -2.74 6.34
N VAL A 55 4.06 -2.81 7.56
CA VAL A 55 3.38 -1.67 8.20
C VAL A 55 4.36 -0.53 8.45
N LEU A 56 5.55 -0.83 8.99
CA LEU A 56 6.56 0.20 9.22
C LEU A 56 7.04 0.84 7.90
N THR A 57 7.20 0.05 6.84
CA THR A 57 7.54 0.58 5.51
C THR A 57 6.44 1.50 4.99
N GLY A 58 5.17 1.11 5.10
CA GLY A 58 4.04 1.96 4.70
C GLY A 58 3.98 3.27 5.48
N LEU A 59 4.17 3.23 6.79
CA LEU A 59 4.24 4.43 7.63
C LEU A 59 5.39 5.36 7.21
N LEU A 60 6.58 4.81 6.91
CA LEU A 60 7.71 5.59 6.42
C LEU A 60 7.43 6.23 5.06
N VAL A 61 6.76 5.51 4.15
CA VAL A 61 6.34 6.09 2.86
C VAL A 61 5.40 7.28 3.09
N GLY A 62 4.41 7.14 3.96
CA GLY A 62 3.52 8.23 4.35
C GLY A 62 4.28 9.44 4.91
N LEU A 63 5.21 9.19 5.83
CA LEU A 63 6.07 10.24 6.40
C LEU A 63 6.92 10.93 5.33
N LEU A 64 7.51 10.18 4.39
CA LEU A 64 8.29 10.74 3.28
C LEU A 64 7.43 11.66 2.39
N GLN A 65 6.18 11.29 2.11
CA GLN A 65 5.25 12.15 1.37
C GLN A 65 4.93 13.43 2.13
N ILE A 66 4.70 13.34 3.44
CA ILE A 66 4.41 14.50 4.30
C ILE A 66 5.59 15.48 4.32
N VAL A 67 6.80 15.01 4.64
CA VAL A 67 7.97 15.91 4.79
C VAL A 67 8.45 16.48 3.46
N SER A 68 8.17 15.78 2.35
CA SER A 68 8.52 16.23 1.00
C SER A 68 7.47 17.17 0.40
N GLY A 69 6.39 17.48 1.13
CA GLY A 69 5.27 18.28 0.63
C GLY A 69 4.48 17.61 -0.50
N PHE A 70 4.66 16.31 -0.71
CA PHE A 70 3.96 15.52 -1.74
C PHE A 70 2.58 15.07 -1.23
N ILE A 71 1.84 16.02 -0.65
CA ILE A 71 0.51 15.81 -0.08
C ILE A 71 -0.53 16.61 -0.85
N SER A 72 -1.77 16.15 -0.80
CA SER A 72 -2.95 16.76 -1.42
C SER A 72 -4.04 16.72 -0.37
N VAL A 73 -4.23 17.85 0.30
CA VAL A 73 -5.17 18.01 1.41
C VAL A 73 -6.27 18.99 1.03
N ALA A 74 -7.48 18.74 1.49
CA ALA A 74 -8.58 19.66 1.30
C ALA A 74 -8.36 20.92 2.17
N PRO A 75 -8.66 22.13 1.67
CA PRO A 75 -8.38 23.39 2.38
C PRO A 75 -9.40 23.63 3.51
N LEU A 76 -9.30 22.85 4.59
CA LEU A 76 -10.11 22.96 5.80
C LEU A 76 -9.31 23.53 6.98
N SER A 77 -9.92 23.60 8.16
CA SER A 77 -9.26 24.03 9.39
C SER A 77 -8.08 23.11 9.77
N PHE A 78 -7.11 23.64 10.52
CA PHE A 78 -5.86 22.94 10.85
C PHE A 78 -6.08 21.53 11.45
N GLY A 79 -7.04 21.39 12.37
CA GLY A 79 -7.35 20.08 12.98
C GLY A 79 -7.86 19.05 11.96
N PHE A 80 -8.67 19.49 11.00
CA PHE A 80 -9.17 18.63 9.93
C PHE A 80 -8.05 18.22 8.97
N VAL A 81 -7.12 19.13 8.66
CA VAL A 81 -5.94 18.83 7.84
C VAL A 81 -5.06 17.78 8.51
N VAL A 82 -4.80 17.90 9.81
CA VAL A 82 -3.99 16.90 10.55
C VAL A 82 -4.65 15.52 10.51
N MET A 83 -5.96 15.45 10.75
CA MET A 83 -6.70 14.18 10.68
C MET A 83 -6.68 13.59 9.27
N GLN A 84 -6.90 14.41 8.24
CA GLN A 84 -6.82 13.96 6.85
C GLN A 84 -5.43 13.41 6.53
N VAL A 85 -4.36 14.12 6.93
CA VAL A 85 -2.99 13.68 6.68
C VAL A 85 -2.71 12.33 7.34
N ILE A 86 -3.15 12.14 8.59
CA ILE A 86 -3.01 10.86 9.29
C ILE A 86 -3.74 9.75 8.53
N LEU A 87 -4.97 9.99 8.07
CA LEU A 87 -5.75 8.99 7.36
C LEU A 87 -5.16 8.66 5.97
N ASP A 88 -4.93 9.66 5.13
CA ASP A 88 -4.54 9.47 3.73
C ASP A 88 -3.08 9.08 3.53
N TYR A 89 -2.19 9.42 4.47
CA TYR A 89 -0.75 9.19 4.33
C TYR A 89 -0.22 8.19 5.34
N LEU A 90 -0.59 8.25 6.62
CA LEU A 90 -0.06 7.29 7.59
C LEU A 90 -0.87 6.00 7.59
N LEU A 91 -2.17 6.09 7.85
CA LEU A 91 -3.04 4.93 7.98
C LEU A 91 -3.19 4.20 6.65
N ALA A 92 -3.50 4.93 5.56
CA ALA A 92 -3.71 4.35 4.23
C ALA A 92 -2.49 3.56 3.72
N TYR A 93 -1.26 4.05 3.92
CA TYR A 93 -0.06 3.28 3.56
C TYR A 93 0.30 2.22 4.60
N GLY A 94 0.10 2.50 5.90
CA GLY A 94 0.36 1.54 6.98
C GLY A 94 -0.45 0.24 6.81
N VAL A 95 -1.74 0.33 6.48
CA VAL A 95 -2.60 -0.85 6.29
C VAL A 95 -2.20 -1.71 5.09
N VAL A 96 -1.44 -1.18 4.12
CA VAL A 96 -0.92 -1.98 3.00
C VAL A 96 0.03 -3.08 3.50
N GLY A 97 0.73 -2.85 4.61
CA GLY A 97 1.58 -3.86 5.25
C GLY A 97 0.84 -5.13 5.68
N LEU A 98 -0.49 -5.06 5.85
CA LEU A 98 -1.33 -6.21 6.21
C LEU A 98 -1.46 -7.25 5.07
N ALA A 99 -0.99 -6.95 3.86
CA ALA A 99 -0.80 -7.95 2.82
C ALA A 99 0.05 -9.15 3.32
N GLY A 100 0.98 -8.89 4.25
CA GLY A 100 1.84 -9.90 4.87
C GLY A 100 1.08 -10.96 5.68
N ILE A 101 -0.21 -10.82 5.97
CA ILE A 101 -1.04 -11.87 6.60
C ILE A 101 -1.02 -13.14 5.74
N MET A 102 -1.00 -13.00 4.41
CA MET A 102 -0.97 -14.13 3.48
C MET A 102 0.42 -14.74 3.27
N ARG A 103 1.46 -14.20 3.91
CA ARG A 103 2.85 -14.70 3.85
C ARG A 103 2.95 -16.18 4.20
N GLY A 104 2.26 -16.62 5.26
CA GLY A 104 2.32 -18.01 5.71
C GLY A 104 1.82 -18.99 4.64
N LYS A 105 0.69 -18.67 4.02
CA LYS A 105 0.10 -19.46 2.92
C LYS A 105 1.00 -19.44 1.69
N TYR A 106 1.56 -18.29 1.34
CA TYR A 106 2.53 -18.17 0.25
C TYR A 106 3.72 -19.12 0.45
N LEU A 107 4.38 -19.05 1.60
CA LEU A 107 5.56 -19.88 1.90
C LEU A 107 5.24 -21.37 1.91
N GLN A 108 4.07 -21.75 2.43
CA GLN A 108 3.58 -23.13 2.41
C GLN A 108 3.44 -23.64 0.97
N HIS A 109 2.77 -22.88 0.10
CA HIS A 109 2.56 -23.27 -1.29
C HIS A 109 3.84 -23.23 -2.13
N ALA A 110 4.75 -22.30 -1.84
CA ALA A 110 6.07 -22.22 -2.47
C ALA A 110 6.91 -23.48 -2.16
N LYS A 111 6.97 -23.90 -0.88
CA LYS A 111 7.65 -25.14 -0.47
C LYS A 111 7.05 -26.38 -1.12
N ALA A 112 5.72 -26.41 -1.28
CA ALA A 112 5.00 -27.49 -1.95
C ALA A 112 5.08 -27.42 -3.49
N LYS A 113 5.81 -26.46 -4.08
CA LYS A 113 5.90 -26.21 -5.53
C LYS A 113 4.54 -26.01 -6.21
N GLN A 114 3.56 -25.46 -5.47
CA GLN A 114 2.19 -25.22 -5.95
C GLN A 114 2.06 -23.78 -6.45
N THR A 115 2.65 -23.47 -7.61
CA THR A 115 2.74 -22.10 -8.16
C THR A 115 1.37 -21.40 -8.24
N GLY A 116 0.32 -22.08 -8.70
CA GLY A 116 -1.02 -21.48 -8.75
C GLY A 116 -1.54 -21.02 -7.38
N LYS A 117 -1.43 -21.86 -6.35
CA LYS A 117 -1.86 -21.52 -4.98
C LYS A 117 -0.97 -20.47 -4.32
N MET A 118 0.32 -20.47 -4.68
CA MET A 118 1.26 -19.44 -4.27
C MET A 118 0.82 -18.07 -4.80
N LEU A 119 0.50 -17.96 -6.10
CA LEU A 119 0.04 -16.70 -6.71
C LEU A 119 -1.32 -16.26 -6.15
N ILE A 120 -2.24 -17.20 -5.90
CA ILE A 120 -3.52 -16.89 -5.23
C ILE A 120 -3.27 -16.26 -3.85
N ALA A 121 -2.30 -16.76 -3.07
CA ALA A 121 -1.96 -16.16 -1.79
C ALA A 121 -1.42 -14.73 -1.92
N VAL A 122 -0.63 -14.43 -2.97
CA VAL A 122 -0.17 -13.07 -3.28
C VAL A 122 -1.34 -12.16 -3.60
N VAL A 123 -2.19 -12.55 -4.54
CA VAL A 123 -3.37 -11.77 -4.97
C VAL A 123 -4.31 -11.52 -3.80
N ALA A 124 -4.55 -12.53 -2.96
CA ALA A 124 -5.36 -12.39 -1.75
C ALA A 124 -4.74 -11.39 -0.75
N GLY A 125 -3.41 -11.42 -0.57
CA GLY A 125 -2.72 -10.44 0.29
C GLY A 125 -2.84 -9.01 -0.24
N VAL A 126 -2.65 -8.82 -1.55
CA VAL A 126 -2.83 -7.52 -2.20
C VAL A 126 -4.29 -7.06 -2.10
N LEU A 127 -5.26 -7.96 -2.28
CA LEU A 127 -6.68 -7.63 -2.14
C LEU A 127 -7.01 -7.14 -0.72
N ILE A 128 -6.52 -7.81 0.32
CA ILE A 128 -6.70 -7.38 1.72
C ILE A 128 -6.13 -5.97 1.91
N ALA A 129 -4.90 -5.74 1.47
CA ALA A 129 -4.26 -4.42 1.56
C ALA A 129 -5.02 -3.33 0.80
N SER A 130 -5.42 -3.60 -0.44
CA SER A 130 -6.16 -2.66 -1.28
C SER A 130 -7.55 -2.37 -0.70
N ALA A 131 -8.26 -3.39 -0.19
CA ALA A 131 -9.56 -3.20 0.42
C ALA A 131 -9.48 -2.35 1.68
N LEU A 132 -8.51 -2.61 2.56
CA LEU A 132 -8.32 -1.81 3.78
C LEU A 132 -7.93 -0.37 3.46
N ARG A 133 -6.99 -0.16 2.52
CA ARG A 133 -6.61 1.18 2.07
C ARG A 133 -7.79 1.91 1.42
N TYR A 134 -8.58 1.21 0.61
CA TYR A 134 -9.78 1.77 -0.01
C TYR A 134 -10.81 2.20 1.04
N LEU A 135 -11.07 1.39 2.08
CA LEU A 135 -11.95 1.77 3.18
C LEU A 135 -11.48 3.05 3.87
N VAL A 136 -10.16 3.20 4.11
CA VAL A 136 -9.59 4.43 4.67
C VAL A 136 -9.89 5.63 3.77
N HIS A 137 -9.65 5.52 2.46
CA HIS A 137 -9.92 6.62 1.53
C HIS A 137 -11.41 6.92 1.34
N VAL A 138 -12.31 5.93 1.47
CA VAL A 138 -13.75 6.17 1.52
C VAL A 138 -14.13 6.93 2.79
N ILE A 139 -13.58 6.56 3.95
CA ILE A 139 -13.79 7.32 5.19
C ILE A 139 -13.28 8.75 5.03
N THR A 140 -12.08 8.95 4.48
CA THR A 140 -11.57 10.30 4.17
C THR A 140 -12.51 11.05 3.23
N GLY A 141 -12.94 10.43 2.14
CA GLY A 141 -13.78 11.09 1.15
C GLY A 141 -15.12 11.54 1.73
N VAL A 142 -15.74 10.73 2.60
CA VAL A 142 -16.95 11.12 3.32
C VAL A 142 -16.72 12.29 4.27
N LEU A 143 -15.60 12.29 5.00
CA LEU A 143 -15.32 13.30 6.02
C LEU A 143 -14.86 14.65 5.43
N PHE A 144 -14.11 14.65 4.34
CA PHE A 144 -13.39 15.85 3.87
C PHE A 144 -13.75 16.28 2.44
N PHE A 145 -14.35 15.41 1.63
CA PHE A 145 -14.62 15.68 0.20
C PHE A 145 -16.11 15.75 -0.13
N GLY A 146 -16.99 15.87 0.86
CA GLY A 146 -18.44 15.99 0.64
C GLY A 146 -18.86 17.22 -0.18
N MET A 147 -18.04 18.26 -0.21
CA MET A 147 -18.26 19.47 -1.03
C MET A 147 -18.31 19.20 -2.54
N PHE A 148 -17.77 18.07 -2.99
CA PHE A 148 -17.78 17.67 -4.39
C PHE A 148 -18.93 16.73 -4.75
N ALA A 149 -19.73 16.31 -3.77
CA ALA A 149 -20.85 15.41 -4.00
C ALA A 149 -22.09 16.20 -4.45
N GLU A 150 -22.62 15.88 -5.64
CA GLU A 150 -23.91 16.40 -6.12
C GLU A 150 -25.12 15.65 -5.51
N GLY A 151 -24.88 14.63 -4.70
CA GLY A 151 -25.89 13.79 -4.08
C GLY A 151 -25.40 13.14 -2.80
N ASN A 152 -25.70 11.85 -2.60
CA ASN A 152 -25.27 11.15 -1.39
C ASN A 152 -23.73 11.09 -1.30
N VAL A 153 -23.17 11.72 -0.27
CA VAL A 153 -21.73 11.83 -0.03
C VAL A 153 -21.05 10.45 0.10
N VAL A 154 -21.71 9.47 0.70
CA VAL A 154 -21.18 8.11 0.84
C VAL A 154 -21.08 7.44 -0.52
N ILE A 155 -22.12 7.53 -1.36
CA ILE A 155 -22.11 6.98 -2.72
C ILE A 155 -21.01 7.65 -3.54
N TYR A 156 -20.93 8.98 -3.50
CA TYR A 156 -19.89 9.74 -4.17
C TYR A 156 -18.49 9.25 -3.77
N SER A 157 -18.22 9.12 -2.46
CA SER A 157 -16.91 8.72 -1.97
C SER A 157 -16.56 7.27 -2.33
N VAL A 158 -17.52 6.35 -2.26
CA VAL A 158 -17.35 4.95 -2.70
C VAL A 158 -16.98 4.91 -4.18
N VAL A 159 -17.79 5.55 -5.03
CA VAL A 159 -17.57 5.52 -6.48
C VAL A 159 -16.26 6.18 -6.86
N TYR A 160 -15.99 7.39 -6.34
CA TYR A 160 -14.76 8.14 -6.63
C TYR A 160 -13.51 7.36 -6.22
N ASN A 161 -13.47 6.81 -5.01
CA ASN A 161 -12.27 6.09 -4.56
C ASN A 161 -12.07 4.77 -5.33
N ALA A 162 -13.15 4.16 -5.82
CA ALA A 162 -13.06 2.93 -6.59
C ALA A 162 -12.39 3.15 -7.96
N THR A 163 -12.54 4.34 -8.56
CA THR A 163 -12.00 4.62 -9.90
C THR A 163 -10.48 4.51 -9.97
N TYR A 164 -9.76 4.79 -8.89
CA TYR A 164 -8.30 4.63 -8.85
C TYR A 164 -7.85 3.43 -8.01
N MET A 165 -8.57 3.04 -6.95
CA MET A 165 -8.18 1.88 -6.13
C MET A 165 -8.32 0.54 -6.85
N ILE A 166 -9.30 0.38 -7.76
CA ILE A 166 -9.43 -0.84 -8.56
C ILE A 166 -8.23 -0.99 -9.51
N PRO A 167 -7.85 0.02 -10.33
CA PRO A 167 -6.62 -0.03 -11.12
C PRO A 167 -5.36 -0.29 -10.28
N VAL A 168 -5.22 0.37 -9.12
CA VAL A 168 -4.08 0.17 -8.20
C VAL A 168 -4.01 -1.28 -7.73
N PHE A 169 -5.15 -1.87 -7.33
CA PHE A 169 -5.23 -3.27 -6.94
C PHE A 169 -4.77 -4.19 -8.08
N LEU A 170 -5.33 -4.03 -9.28
CA LEU A 170 -5.02 -4.88 -10.43
C LEU A 170 -3.53 -4.80 -10.79
N LEU A 171 -2.98 -3.58 -10.81
CA LEU A 171 -1.58 -3.32 -11.12
C LEU A 171 -0.65 -3.92 -10.07
N ALA A 172 -0.91 -3.67 -8.78
CA ALA A 172 -0.12 -4.23 -7.70
C ALA A 172 -0.21 -5.77 -7.64
N ALA A 173 -1.40 -6.34 -7.85
CA ALA A 173 -1.61 -7.77 -7.87
C ALA A 173 -0.84 -8.44 -9.01
N PHE A 174 -0.93 -7.88 -10.22
CA PHE A 174 -0.20 -8.35 -11.38
C PHE A 174 1.32 -8.28 -11.18
N VAL A 175 1.85 -7.11 -10.79
CA VAL A 175 3.29 -6.91 -10.64
C VAL A 175 3.86 -7.77 -9.51
N CYS A 176 3.21 -7.81 -8.34
CA CYS A 176 3.67 -8.65 -7.23
C CYS A 176 3.62 -10.15 -7.59
N ALA A 177 2.56 -10.61 -8.25
CA ALA A 177 2.46 -12.01 -8.69
C ALA A 177 3.56 -12.35 -9.71
N ALA A 178 3.81 -11.48 -10.69
CA ALA A 178 4.86 -11.66 -11.68
C ALA A 178 6.26 -11.67 -11.04
N LEU A 179 6.54 -10.75 -10.12
CA LEU A 179 7.82 -10.69 -9.40
C LEU A 179 8.06 -11.93 -8.54
N PHE A 180 7.06 -12.43 -7.83
CA PHE A 180 7.22 -13.63 -7.02
C PHE A 180 7.29 -14.93 -7.84
N ALA A 181 6.72 -14.94 -9.05
CA ALA A 181 6.93 -16.04 -9.99
C ALA A 181 8.35 -16.01 -10.60
N ALA A 182 8.81 -14.84 -11.04
CA ALA A 182 10.08 -14.69 -11.75
C ALA A 182 11.31 -14.67 -10.82
N ALA A 183 11.16 -14.15 -9.60
CA ALA A 183 12.23 -14.02 -8.62
C ALA A 183 11.79 -14.52 -7.22
N PRO A 184 11.62 -15.84 -7.02
CA PRO A 184 11.16 -16.40 -5.73
C PRO A 184 12.05 -16.01 -4.54
N LYS A 185 13.35 -15.78 -4.79
CA LYS A 185 14.35 -15.33 -3.79
C LYS A 185 13.98 -14.01 -3.11
N LEU A 186 13.10 -13.20 -3.71
CA LEU A 186 12.63 -11.94 -3.09
C LEU A 186 11.97 -12.17 -1.74
N VAL A 187 11.37 -13.34 -1.49
CA VAL A 187 10.71 -13.66 -0.22
C VAL A 187 11.67 -14.30 0.78
N ASP A 188 12.84 -14.77 0.33
CA ASP A 188 13.84 -15.43 1.15
C ASP A 188 14.65 -14.40 1.95
N ALA A 189 14.26 -14.23 3.21
CA ALA A 189 14.86 -13.29 4.15
C ALA A 189 16.18 -13.76 4.77
N GLU A 190 16.59 -15.00 4.46
CA GLU A 190 17.74 -15.71 5.06
C GLU A 190 18.97 -15.77 4.15
N THR A 191 18.84 -15.37 2.89
CA THR A 191 19.96 -15.12 1.97
C THR A 191 20.52 -13.72 2.19
#